data_AF-A0KJV1-F1
#
_entry.id   AF-A0KJV1-F1
#
_cell.length_a   1.000
_cell.length_b   1.000
_cell.length_c   1.000
_cell.angle_alpha   90.00
_cell.angle_beta   90.00
_cell.angle_gamma   90.00
#
_symmetry.space_group_name_H-M   'P 1'
#
loop_
_entity.id
_entity.type
_entity.pdbx_description
1 polymer ?
#
loop_
_entity_poly.entity_id
_entity_poly.type
_entity_poly.pdbx_seq_one_letter_code
_entity_poly.pdbx_strand_id
1 'polypeptide(L)'
;MKKRTDQSNLTIPPLNDACRKRLRQLREHLGLSRPKFAEILGIPPTTLKNYELNYREISGGTLLLIAQHPELSAHFAWLTTGQGKEPAKLEISE
;
A
#
# COMPACT_ATOMS: atom_id res chain seq x y z
N MET A 1 7.71 25.42 14.06
CA MET A 1 6.87 25.86 12.92
C MET A 1 6.30 24.63 12.23
N LYS A 2 4.99 24.38 12.33
CA LYS A 2 4.35 23.29 11.57
C LYS A 2 4.45 23.67 10.10
N LYS A 3 5.15 22.88 9.28
CA LYS A 3 5.15 23.08 7.83
C LYS A 3 3.68 23.01 7.39
N ARG A 4 3.14 24.14 6.95
CA ARG A 4 1.85 24.19 6.27
C ARG A 4 2.06 23.38 5.00
N THR A 5 1.68 22.11 5.01
CA THR A 5 1.72 21.29 3.81
C THR A 5 0.77 21.96 2.83
N ASP A 6 1.33 22.52 1.76
CA ASP A 6 0.57 23.15 0.70
C ASP A 6 -0.36 22.10 0.07
N GLN A 7 -1.62 22.08 0.51
CA GLN A 7 -2.61 21.10 0.06
C GLN A 7 -3.01 21.31 -1.42
N SER A 8 -2.56 22.40 -2.06
CA SER A 8 -2.90 22.77 -3.43
C SER A 8 -2.44 21.76 -4.50
N ASN A 9 -1.49 20.86 -4.17
CA ASN A 9 -0.97 19.83 -5.07
C ASN A 9 -1.40 18.38 -4.73
N LEU A 10 -2.31 18.18 -3.76
CA LEU A 10 -2.79 16.85 -3.38
C LEU A 10 -3.94 16.40 -4.31
N THR A 11 -3.60 15.95 -5.52
CA THR A 11 -4.55 15.34 -6.46
C THR A 11 -4.50 13.82 -6.41
N ILE A 12 -5.55 13.15 -6.90
CA ILE A 12 -5.63 11.67 -6.87
C ILE A 12 -4.44 10.99 -7.58
N PRO A 13 -3.99 11.42 -8.78
CA PRO A 13 -2.90 10.74 -9.49
C PRO A 13 -1.58 10.61 -8.70
N PRO A 14 -0.97 11.68 -8.14
CA PRO A 14 0.25 11.56 -7.34
C PRO A 14 0.03 10.81 -6.03
N LEU A 15 -1.15 10.93 -5.40
CA LEU A 15 -1.49 10.17 -4.19
C LEU A 15 -1.58 8.67 -4.48
N ASN A 16 -2.24 8.29 -5.58
CA ASN A 16 -2.31 6.90 -6.02
C ASN A 16 -0.93 6.36 -6.39
N ASP A 17 -0.08 7.14 -7.07
CA ASP A 17 1.28 6.73 -7.42
C ASP A 17 2.15 6.43 -6.19
N ALA A 18 2.07 7.27 -5.15
CA ALA A 18 2.75 7.02 -3.88
C ALA A 18 2.17 5.78 -3.17
N CYS A 19 0.83 5.67 -3.11
CA CYS A 19 0.14 4.57 -2.45
C CYS A 19 0.43 3.21 -3.09
N ARG A 20 0.44 3.10 -4.43
CA ARG A 20 0.74 1.84 -5.13
C ARG A 20 2.17 1.36 -4.92
N LYS A 21 3.13 2.29 -4.81
CA LYS A 21 4.53 1.97 -4.52
C LYS A 21 4.66 1.36 -3.13
N ARG A 22 3.98 1.96 -2.15
CA ARG A 22 3.91 1.42 -0.79
C ARG A 22 3.16 0.10 -0.70
N LEU A 23 2.11 -0.11 -1.52
CA LEU A 23 1.41 -1.40 -1.61
C LEU A 23 2.35 -2.51 -2.06
N ARG A 24 3.17 -2.24 -3.08
CA ARG A 24 4.22 -3.15 -3.54
C ARG A 24 5.27 -3.40 -2.47
N GLN A 25 5.76 -2.34 -1.82
CA GLN A 25 6.76 -2.44 -0.74
C GLN A 25 6.25 -3.26 0.45
N LEU A 26 4.99 -3.08 0.85
CA LEU A 26 4.36 -3.87 1.91
C LEU A 26 4.36 -5.36 1.54
N ARG A 27 3.95 -5.70 0.32
CA ARG A 27 3.97 -7.08 -0.15
C ARG A 27 5.38 -7.67 -0.14
N GLU A 28 6.35 -6.94 -0.68
CA GLU A 28 7.76 -7.38 -0.75
C GLU A 28 8.35 -7.53 0.66
N HIS A 29 8.00 -6.63 1.58
CA HIS A 29 8.42 -6.71 2.98
C HIS A 29 7.89 -7.96 3.68
N LEU A 30 6.64 -8.35 3.41
CA LEU A 30 6.05 -9.59 3.92
C LEU A 30 6.63 -10.86 3.25
N GLY A 31 7.55 -10.71 2.29
CA GLY A 31 8.12 -11.84 1.55
C GLY A 31 7.12 -12.56 0.65
N LEU A 32 6.00 -11.91 0.32
CA LEU A 32 4.90 -12.53 -0.40
C LEU A 32 4.99 -12.33 -1.91
N SER A 33 4.70 -13.40 -2.64
CA SER A 33 4.45 -13.30 -4.07
C SER A 33 3.14 -12.55 -4.33
N ARG A 34 3.00 -11.95 -5.50
CA ARG A 34 1.76 -11.27 -5.92
C ARG A 34 0.51 -12.15 -5.77
N PRO A 35 0.50 -13.43 -6.23
CA PRO A 35 -0.66 -14.30 -6.05
C PRO A 35 -1.04 -14.49 -4.58
N LYS A 36 -0.06 -14.79 -3.71
CA LYS A 36 -0.32 -15.00 -2.27
C LYS A 36 -0.88 -13.75 -1.59
N PHE A 37 -0.32 -12.58 -1.92
CA PHE A 37 -0.83 -11.33 -1.36
C PHE A 37 -2.22 -10.95 -1.88
N ALA A 38 -2.50 -11.22 -3.16
CA ALA A 38 -3.82 -11.01 -3.73
C ALA A 38 -4.88 -11.94 -3.11
N GLU A 39 -4.50 -13.19 -2.82
CA GLU A 39 -5.33 -14.17 -2.11
C GLU A 39 -5.68 -13.71 -0.69
N ILE A 40 -4.70 -13.22 0.08
CA ILE A 40 -4.93 -12.61 1.41
C ILE A 40 -5.95 -11.47 1.35
N LEU A 41 -5.87 -10.65 0.29
CA LEU A 41 -6.80 -9.53 0.07
C LEU A 41 -8.14 -9.96 -0.56
N GLY A 42 -8.29 -11.22 -0.98
CA GLY A 42 -9.49 -11.70 -1.68
C GLY A 42 -9.72 -11.02 -3.04
N ILE A 43 -8.66 -10.59 -3.73
CA ILE A 43 -8.76 -9.94 -5.05
C ILE A 43 -8.04 -10.76 -6.14
N PRO A 44 -8.41 -10.61 -7.42
CA PRO A 44 -7.68 -11.27 -8.49
C PRO A 44 -6.20 -10.85 -8.54
N PRO A 45 -5.23 -11.76 -8.75
CA PRO A 45 -3.82 -11.40 -8.88
C PRO A 45 -3.54 -10.38 -9.99
N THR A 46 -4.32 -10.43 -11.07
CA THR A 46 -4.28 -9.45 -12.17
C THR A 46 -4.70 -8.06 -11.72
N THR A 47 -5.69 -7.95 -10.83
CA THR A 47 -6.12 -6.66 -10.24
C THR A 47 -4.99 -6.03 -9.43
N LEU A 48 -4.35 -6.81 -8.55
CA LEU A 48 -3.16 -6.34 -7.82
C LEU A 48 -2.05 -5.90 -8.79
N LYS A 49 -1.95 -6.53 -9.97
CA LYS A 49 -0.90 -6.22 -10.99
C LYS A 49 -1.08 -4.82 -11.49
N ASN A 50 -2.32 -4.53 -11.84
CA ASN A 50 -2.70 -3.29 -12.46
C ASN A 50 -2.54 -2.14 -11.48
N TYR A 51 -2.77 -2.38 -10.18
CA TYR A 51 -2.45 -1.42 -9.13
C TYR A 51 -0.96 -1.17 -9.03
N GLU A 52 -0.14 -2.21 -8.82
CA GLU A 52 1.31 -2.05 -8.64
C GLU A 52 2.00 -1.41 -9.86
N LEU A 53 1.51 -1.68 -11.07
CA LEU A 53 2.05 -1.15 -12.32
C LEU A 53 1.41 0.18 -12.79
N ASN A 54 0.47 0.74 -12.04
CA ASN A 54 -0.29 1.96 -12.40
C ASN A 54 -1.17 1.84 -13.65
N TYR A 55 -1.54 0.63 -14.07
CA TYR A 55 -2.55 0.45 -15.13
C TYR A 55 -3.97 0.76 -14.62
N ARG A 56 -4.17 0.77 -13.30
CA ARG A 56 -5.42 1.17 -12.65
C ARG A 56 -5.13 1.76 -11.27
N GLU A 57 -5.95 2.72 -10.84
CA GLU A 57 -5.95 3.23 -9.47
C GLU A 57 -6.41 2.17 -8.47
N ILE A 58 -5.87 2.22 -7.24
CA ILE A 58 -6.29 1.34 -6.16
C ILE A 58 -7.75 1.65 -5.82
N SER A 59 -8.60 0.64 -5.83
CA SER A 59 -10.01 0.84 -5.49
C SER A 59 -10.19 1.12 -4.00
N GLY A 60 -11.20 1.93 -3.66
CA GLY A 60 -11.60 2.14 -2.27
C GLY A 60 -11.94 0.84 -1.55
N GLY A 61 -12.56 -0.12 -2.24
CA GLY A 61 -12.85 -1.46 -1.69
C GLY A 61 -11.58 -2.21 -1.27
N THR A 62 -10.52 -2.17 -2.09
CA THR A 62 -9.21 -2.75 -1.72
C THR A 62 -8.60 -2.08 -0.50
N LEU A 63 -8.70 -0.75 -0.39
CA LEU A 63 -8.22 -0.03 0.78
C LEU A 63 -9.00 -0.43 2.05
N LEU A 64 -10.32 -0.60 1.95
CA LEU A 64 -11.14 -1.09 3.07
C LEU A 64 -10.76 -2.51 3.50
N LEU A 65 -10.49 -3.41 2.53
CA LEU A 65 -10.04 -4.77 2.81
C LEU A 65 -8.71 -4.76 3.59
N ILE A 66 -7.76 -3.92 3.18
CA ILE A 66 -6.48 -3.77 3.90
C ILE A 66 -6.70 -3.19 5.30
N ALA A 67 -7.56 -2.16 5.42
CA ALA A 67 -7.84 -1.49 6.69
C ALA A 67 -8.47 -2.44 7.73
N GLN A 68 -9.23 -3.44 7.30
CA GLN A 68 -9.90 -4.41 8.16
C GLN A 68 -9.12 -5.72 8.34
N HIS A 69 -8.03 -5.93 7.60
CA HIS A 69 -7.27 -7.17 7.69
C HIS A 69 -6.48 -7.22 9.01
N PRO A 70 -6.54 -8.32 9.80
CA PRO A 70 -5.87 -8.42 11.09
C PRO A 70 -4.36 -8.11 11.03
N GLU A 71 -3.69 -8.58 9.98
CA GLU A 71 -2.23 -8.42 9.84
C GLU A 71 -1.81 -7.16 9.06
N LEU A 72 -2.70 -6.59 8.23
CA LEU A 72 -2.33 -5.47 7.33
C LEU A 72 -2.82 -4.11 7.83
N SER A 73 -3.85 -4.08 8.68
CA SER A 73 -4.44 -2.86 9.24
C SER A 73 -3.41 -1.98 9.96
N ALA A 74 -2.43 -2.61 10.63
CA ALA A 74 -1.32 -1.91 11.31
C ALA A 74 -0.46 -1.05 10.36
N HIS A 75 -0.43 -1.37 9.07
CA HIS A 75 0.35 -0.65 8.05
C HIS A 75 -0.50 0.35 7.25
N PHE A 76 -1.81 0.42 7.48
CA PHE A 76 -2.73 1.19 6.62
C PHE A 76 -2.43 2.70 6.58
N ALA A 77 -2.10 3.30 7.73
CA ALA A 77 -1.73 4.71 7.82
C ALA A 77 -0.48 5.01 6.96
N TRP A 78 0.54 4.16 7.07
CA TRP A 78 1.76 4.29 6.26
C TRP A 78 1.49 4.03 4.79
N LEU A 79 0.71 2.99 4.45
CA LEU A 79 0.35 2.66 3.07
C LEU A 79 -0.31 3.85 2.35
N THR A 80 -1.27 4.51 3.00
CA THR A 80 -2.10 5.55 2.38
C THR A 80 -1.49 6.94 2.46
N THR A 81 -0.75 7.26 3.52
CA THR A 81 -0.23 8.61 3.77
C THR A 81 1.29 8.70 3.80
N GLY A 82 1.99 7.57 4.01
CA GLY A 82 3.44 7.53 4.24
C GLY A 82 3.84 7.92 5.65
N GLN A 83 2.86 8.15 6.52
CA GLN A 83 3.05 8.49 7.91
C GLN A 83 2.77 7.27 8.79
N GLY A 84 3.49 7.16 9.90
CA GLY A 84 3.32 6.05 10.84
C GLY A 84 4.31 4.91 10.62
N LYS A 85 3.95 3.71 11.10
CA LYS A 85 4.86 2.57 11.17
C LYS A 85 5.08 1.96 9.78
N GLU A 86 6.21 2.29 9.18
CA GLU A 86 6.71 1.59 7.99
C GLU A 86 6.89 0.11 8.30
N PRO A 87 6.59 -0.80 7.35
CA PRO A 87 7.06 -2.18 7.42
C PRO A 87 8.57 -2.23 7.66
N ALA A 88 8.98 -2.51 8.90
CA ALA A 88 10.39 -2.49 9.30
C ALA A 88 11.12 -3.64 8.63
N LYS A 89 12.10 -3.38 7.76
CA LYS A 89 12.87 -4.41 7.04
C LYS A 89 13.19 -5.58 7.97
N LEU A 90 12.79 -6.79 7.55
CA LEU A 90 13.33 -8.02 8.16
C LEU A 90 14.84 -7.96 7.94
N GLU A 91 15.58 -7.61 8.99
CA GLU A 91 17.02 -7.84 9.01
C GLU A 91 17.18 -9.36 8.93
N ILE A 92 17.54 -9.84 7.74
CA ILE A 92 18.01 -11.20 7.56
C ILE A 92 19.35 -11.21 8.27
N SER A 93 19.36 -11.66 9.53
CA SER A 93 20.59 -11.99 10.25
C SER A 93 21.33 -13.07 9.44
N GLU A 94 22.52 -12.69 8.98
CA GLU A 94 23.51 -13.52 8.25
C GLU A 94 23.86 -14.82 8.98
#